data_AF-A0A7S1VFV8-F1
#
_entry.id   AF-A0A7S1VFV8-F1
#
_cell.length_a   1.000
_cell.length_b   1.000
_cell.length_c   1.000
_cell.angle_alpha   90.00
_cell.angle_beta   90.00
_cell.angle_gamma   90.00
#
_symmetry.space_group_name_H-M   'P 1'
#
loop_
_entity.id
_entity.type
_entity.pdbx_description
1 polymer ?
#
loop_
_entity_poly.entity_id
_entity_poly.type
_entity_poly.pdbx_seq_one_letter_code
_entity_poly.pdbx_strand_id
1 'polypeptide(L)'
;QETVPSSNRRLLCAGFWGVSRHVNYCGEIVQAVALSLPAWLYLESTFWRWIPWLYPLYYAALFIPRQMDDEKLMRQKYGDKIMDDYIQLVPYRMVPGVY
;
A
#
# COMPACT_ATOMS: atom_id res chain seq x y z
N GLN A 1 14.38 -6.55 -16.93
CA GLN A 1 14.06 -5.10 -17.01
C GLN A 1 13.67 -4.67 -15.62
N GLU A 2 14.45 -3.82 -14.95
CA GLU A 2 14.18 -3.44 -13.54
C GLU A 2 13.43 -2.10 -13.42
N THR A 3 13.37 -1.32 -14.49
CA THR A 3 12.71 -0.01 -14.50
C THR A 3 12.01 0.28 -15.82
N VAL A 4 10.86 0.96 -15.79
CA VAL A 4 10.21 1.54 -16.98
C VAL A 4 10.73 2.98 -17.17
N PRO A 5 11.38 3.30 -18.31
CA PRO A 5 11.87 4.65 -18.58
C PRO A 5 10.71 5.59 -18.93
N SER A 6 10.72 6.78 -18.33
CA SER A 6 9.87 7.92 -18.68
C SER A 6 10.76 9.11 -19.10
N SER A 7 10.14 10.14 -19.69
CA SER A 7 10.81 11.26 -20.36
C SER A 7 11.95 11.90 -19.55
N ASN A 8 11.85 11.94 -18.22
CA ASN A 8 12.91 12.48 -17.35
C ASN A 8 13.06 11.73 -16.00
N ARG A 9 12.42 10.57 -15.85
CA ARG A 9 12.33 9.80 -14.60
C ARG A 9 12.19 8.31 -14.90
N ARG A 10 12.44 7.44 -13.93
CA ARG A 10 12.29 5.98 -14.09
C ARG A 10 11.33 5.43 -13.04
N LEU A 11 10.41 4.57 -13.45
CA LEU A 11 9.56 3.80 -12.53
C LEU A 11 10.27 2.50 -12.18
N LEU A 12 10.35 2.17 -10.90
CA LEU A 12 11.01 0.97 -10.41
C LEU A 12 10.04 -0.20 -10.40
N CYS A 13 10.41 -1.30 -11.05
CA CYS A 13 9.62 -2.54 -11.14
C CYS A 13 10.34 -3.73 -10.48
N ALA A 14 11.28 -3.46 -9.58
CA ALA A 14 12.12 -4.47 -8.95
C ALA A 14 11.97 -4.46 -7.41
N GLY A 15 12.37 -5.56 -6.77
CA GLY A 15 12.27 -5.74 -5.33
C GLY A 15 10.82 -5.64 -4.84
N PHE A 16 10.60 -4.97 -3.71
CA PHE A 16 9.26 -4.78 -3.15
C PHE A 16 8.29 -4.06 -4.11
N TRP A 17 8.79 -3.13 -4.92
CA TRP A 17 8.00 -2.38 -5.90
C TRP A 17 7.71 -3.17 -7.18
N GLY A 18 8.38 -4.31 -7.40
CA GLY A 18 7.99 -5.28 -8.41
C GLY A 18 6.89 -6.24 -7.95
N VAL A 19 6.71 -6.39 -6.63
CA VAL A 19 5.67 -7.25 -6.05
C VAL A 19 4.32 -6.54 -5.99
N SER A 20 4.31 -5.25 -5.62
CA SER A 20 3.10 -4.44 -5.50
C SER A 20 3.43 -2.95 -5.64
N ARG A 21 2.52 -2.18 -6.27
CA ARG A 21 2.71 -0.74 -6.50
C ARG A 21 2.72 0.09 -5.21
N HIS A 22 2.11 -0.42 -4.14
CA HIS A 22 2.04 0.19 -2.80
C HIS A 22 2.29 -0.83 -1.69
N VAL A 23 3.38 -1.60 -1.84
CA VAL A 23 3.85 -2.56 -0.81
C VAL A 23 4.09 -1.90 0.56
N ASN A 24 4.47 -0.63 0.57
CA ASN A 24 4.63 0.17 1.79
C ASN A 24 3.33 0.30 2.57
N TYR A 25 2.18 0.47 1.92
CA TYR A 25 0.88 0.57 2.60
C TYR A 25 0.50 -0.75 3.28
N CYS A 26 0.87 -1.88 2.67
CA CYS A 26 0.75 -3.18 3.32
C CYS A 26 1.64 -3.26 4.58
N GLY A 27 2.90 -2.82 4.49
CA GLY A 27 3.82 -2.78 5.64
C GLY A 27 3.30 -1.92 6.80
N GLU A 28 2.77 -0.74 6.51
CA GLU A 28 2.17 0.16 7.52
C GLU A 28 0.97 -0.50 8.22
N ILE A 29 0.09 -1.18 7.48
CA ILE A 29 -1.04 -1.91 8.08
C ILE A 29 -0.54 -3.06 8.97
N VAL A 30 0.46 -3.83 8.52
CA VAL A 30 1.07 -4.91 9.32
C VAL A 30 1.71 -4.35 10.60
N GLN A 31 2.43 -3.24 10.50
CA GLN A 31 3.01 -2.56 11.65
C GLN A 31 1.93 -2.05 12.62
N ALA A 32 0.85 -1.45 12.11
CA ALA A 32 -0.27 -0.99 12.93
C ALA A 32 -0.94 -2.15 13.68
N VAL A 33 -1.12 -3.31 13.04
CA VAL A 33 -1.62 -4.52 13.70
C VAL A 33 -0.64 -5.00 14.77
N ALA A 34 0.67 -5.03 14.48
CA ALA A 34 1.69 -5.44 15.44
C ALA A 34 1.75 -4.52 16.68
N LEU A 35 1.49 -3.22 16.51
CA LEU A 35 1.42 -2.26 17.62
C LEU A 35 0.14 -2.39 18.45
N SER A 36 -0.98 -2.76 17.82
CA SER A 36 -2.27 -2.95 18.52
C SER A 36 -2.36 -4.30 19.26
N LEU A 37 -1.59 -5.31 18.82
CA LEU A 37 -1.67 -6.68 19.34
C LEU A 37 -1.30 -6.81 20.84
N PRO A 38 -0.22 -6.20 21.37
CA PRO A 38 0.13 -6.30 22.79
C PRO A 38 -0.97 -5.76 23.70
N ALA A 39 -1.58 -4.63 23.32
CA ALA A 39 -2.69 -4.05 24.08
C ALA A 39 -3.92 -4.97 24.07
N TRP A 40 -4.23 -5.60 22.93
CA TRP A 40 -5.33 -6.57 22.85
C TRP A 40 -5.10 -7.83 23.71
N LEU A 41 -3.86 -8.31 23.78
CA LEU A 41 -3.48 -9.49 24.58
C LEU A 41 -3.36 -9.21 26.08
N TYR A 42 -2.92 -8.02 26.46
CA TYR A 42 -2.65 -7.65 27.86
C TYR A 42 -3.87 -7.08 28.58
N LEU A 43 -4.78 -6.40 27.87
CA LEU A 43 -5.95 -5.78 28.50
C LEU A 43 -7.03 -6.83 28.84
N GLU A 44 -7.29 -6.99 30.14
CA GLU A 44 -8.33 -7.92 30.63
C GLU A 44 -9.76 -7.46 30.32
N SER A 45 -9.99 -6.15 30.16
CA SER A 45 -11.31 -5.64 29.81
C SER A 45 -11.65 -5.92 28.34
N THR A 46 -12.82 -6.51 28.10
CA THR A 46 -13.32 -6.77 26.74
C THR A 46 -13.53 -5.49 25.95
N PHE A 47 -13.99 -4.39 26.56
CA PHE A 47 -14.20 -3.14 25.83
C PHE A 47 -12.87 -2.46 25.46
N TRP A 48 -12.00 -2.28 26.45
CA TRP A 48 -10.74 -1.53 26.25
C TRP A 48 -9.76 -2.24 25.31
N ARG A 49 -9.75 -3.58 25.29
CA ARG A 49 -8.86 -4.35 24.41
C ARG A 49 -9.16 -4.19 22.92
N TRP A 50 -10.38 -3.80 22.53
CA TRP A 50 -10.76 -3.60 21.13
C TRP A 50 -10.42 -2.20 20.60
N ILE A 51 -10.30 -1.19 21.47
CA ILE A 51 -10.00 0.18 21.06
C ILE A 51 -8.72 0.31 20.22
N PRO A 52 -7.60 -0.37 20.54
CA PRO A 52 -6.39 -0.33 19.72
C PRO A 52 -6.59 -0.76 18.27
N TRP A 53 -7.61 -1.56 17.96
CA TRP A 53 -7.91 -1.99 16.58
C TRP A 53 -8.49 -0.89 15.70
N LEU A 54 -8.95 0.22 16.29
CA LEU A 54 -9.33 1.41 15.52
C LEU A 54 -8.15 2.01 14.75
N TYR A 55 -6.92 1.79 15.22
CA TYR A 55 -5.70 2.29 14.58
C TYR A 55 -5.38 1.59 13.24
N PRO A 56 -5.23 0.25 13.15
CA PRO A 56 -5.07 -0.43 11.86
C PRO A 56 -6.31 -0.26 10.97
N LEU A 57 -7.52 -0.19 11.54
CA LEU A 57 -8.74 0.09 10.77
C LEU A 57 -8.69 1.48 10.11
N TYR A 58 -8.24 2.49 10.84
CA TYR A 58 -8.03 3.84 10.31
C TYR A 58 -7.04 3.83 9.15
N TYR A 59 -5.89 3.15 9.27
CA TYR A 59 -4.93 3.07 8.16
C TYR A 59 -5.48 2.34 6.95
N ALA A 60 -6.19 1.23 7.14
CA ALA A 60 -6.83 0.52 6.05
C ALA A 60 -7.84 1.43 5.31
N ALA A 61 -8.67 2.17 6.06
CA ALA A 61 -9.62 3.11 5.49
C ALA A 61 -8.96 4.33 4.82
N LEU A 62 -7.80 4.77 5.31
CA LEU A 62 -7.03 5.89 4.76
C LEU A 62 -6.29 5.50 3.48
N PHE A 63 -5.67 4.31 3.45
CA PHE A 63 -4.79 3.94 2.33
C PHE A 63 -5.56 3.57 1.06
N ILE A 64 -6.80 3.07 1.16
CA ILE A 64 -7.63 2.75 -0.01
C ILE A 64 -7.93 3.97 -0.89
N PRO A 65 -8.44 5.11 -0.37
CA PRO A 65 -8.62 6.30 -1.19
C PRO A 65 -7.27 6.92 -1.58
N ARG A 66 -6.28 6.88 -0.68
CA ARG A 66 -4.96 7.44 -0.94
C ARG A 66 -4.26 6.80 -2.14
N GLN A 67 -4.27 5.47 -2.26
CA GLN A 67 -3.67 4.79 -3.42
C GLN A 67 -4.40 5.12 -4.73
N MET A 68 -5.71 5.34 -4.69
CA MET A 68 -6.46 5.78 -5.88
C MET A 68 -6.05 7.18 -6.32
N ASP A 69 -5.83 8.09 -5.37
CA ASP A 69 -5.40 9.45 -5.68
C ASP A 69 -3.94 9.51 -6.14
N ASP A 70 -3.06 8.70 -5.55
CA ASP A 70 -1.68 8.54 -6.01
C ASP A 70 -1.61 8.01 -7.45
N GLU A 71 -2.45 7.03 -7.82
CA GLU A 71 -2.50 6.51 -9.20
C GLU A 71 -2.93 7.61 -10.19
N LYS A 72 -3.90 8.45 -9.83
CA LYS A 72 -4.32 9.60 -10.67
C LYS A 72 -3.16 10.59 -10.87
N LEU A 73 -2.46 10.93 -9.81
CA LEU A 73 -1.31 11.84 -9.87
C LEU A 73 -0.16 11.25 -10.71
N MET A 74 0.09 9.95 -10.60
CA MET A 74 1.09 9.27 -11.43
C MET A 74 0.70 9.24 -12.90
N ARG A 75 -0.56 8.96 -13.23
CA ARG A 75 -1.06 9.03 -14.63
C ARG A 75 -0.91 10.43 -15.22
N GLN A 76 -1.26 11.47 -14.47
CA GLN A 76 -1.05 12.86 -14.91
C GLN A 76 0.43 13.20 -15.13
N LYS A 77 1.32 12.62 -14.33
CA LYS A 77 2.76 12.94 -14.36
C LYS A 77 3.54 12.16 -15.41
N TYR A 78 3.23 10.88 -15.61
CA TYR A 78 3.97 9.97 -16.49
C TYR A 78 3.24 9.68 -17.81
N GLY A 79 1.95 10.00 -17.90
CA GLY A 79 1.10 9.69 -19.04
C GLY A 79 0.53 8.27 -18.98
N ASP A 80 -0.64 8.09 -19.59
CA ASP A 80 -1.40 6.84 -19.52
C ASP A 80 -0.63 5.65 -20.09
N LYS A 81 0.03 5.82 -21.24
CA LYS A 81 0.79 4.75 -21.90
C LYS A 81 1.88 4.15 -21.02
N ILE A 82 2.66 4.99 -20.32
CA ILE A 82 3.75 4.52 -19.44
C ILE A 82 3.18 3.84 -18.20
N MET A 83 2.08 4.36 -17.66
CA MET A 83 1.42 3.75 -16.51
C MET A 83 0.79 2.40 -16.86
N ASP A 84 0.22 2.26 -18.05
CA ASP A 84 -0.36 0.99 -18.49
C ASP A 84 0.72 -0.09 -18.67
N ASP A 85 1.87 0.26 -19.26
CA ASP A 85 3.03 -0.64 -19.34
C ASP A 85 3.54 -1.02 -17.94
N TYR A 86 3.58 -0.06 -17.01
CA TYR A 86 3.96 -0.30 -15.62
C TYR A 86 2.97 -1.22 -14.87
N ILE A 87 1.66 -1.02 -15.08
CA ILE A 87 0.60 -1.82 -14.46
C ILE A 87 0.61 -3.25 -14.98
N GLN A 88 0.98 -3.48 -16.25
CA GLN A 88 1.16 -4.82 -16.79
C GLN A 88 2.31 -5.58 -16.09
N LEU A 89 3.39 -4.88 -15.74
CA LEU A 89 4.53 -5.48 -15.05
C LEU A 89 4.25 -5.72 -13.56
N VAL A 90 3.54 -4.80 -12.90
CA VAL A 90 3.26 -4.87 -11.46
C VAL A 90 1.75 -4.70 -11.26
N PRO A 91 0.92 -5.76 -11.41
CA PRO A 91 -0.54 -5.63 -11.44
C PRO A 91 -1.17 -5.30 -10.09
N TYR A 92 -0.56 -5.74 -8.99
CA TYR A 92 -1.08 -5.59 -7.63
C TYR A 92 -0.93 -4.16 -7.12
N ARG A 93 -1.99 -3.64 -6.49
CA ARG A 93 -2.02 -2.29 -5.92
C ARG A 93 -1.36 -2.24 -4.56
N MET A 94 -1.76 -3.12 -3.64
CA MET A 94 -1.37 -3.03 -2.24
C MET A 94 -1.01 -4.40 -1.67
N VAL A 95 -1.87 -5.41 -1.81
CA VAL A 95 -1.68 -6.76 -1.27
C VAL A 95 -1.44 -7.75 -2.42
N PRO A 96 -0.22 -8.30 -2.55
CA PRO A 96 0.07 -9.26 -3.61
C PRO A 96 -0.87 -10.47 -3.54
N GLY A 97 -1.52 -10.78 -4.66
CA GLY A 97 -2.45 -11.92 -4.79
C GLY A 97 -3.90 -11.66 -4.36
N VAL A 98 -4.23 -10.50 -3.81
CA VAL A 98 -5.61 -10.13 -3.42
C VAL A 98 -6.03 -8.81 -4.06
N TYR A 99 -5.17 -7.80 -4.00
CA TYR A 99 -5.47 -6.43 -4.41
C TYR A 99 -4.24 -5.67 -4.93
#